data_AF-A0A929HVA9-F1
#
_entry.id   AF-A0A929HVA9-F1
#
_cell.length_a   1.000
_cell.length_b   1.000
_cell.length_c   1.000
_cell.angle_alpha   90.00
_cell.angle_beta   90.00
_cell.angle_gamma   90.00
#
_symmetry.space_group_name_H-M   'P 1'
#
loop_
_entity.id
_entity.type
_entity.pdbx_description
1 polymer ?
#
loop_
_entity_poly.entity_id
_entity_poly.type
_entity_poly.pdbx_seq_one_letter_code
_entity_poly.pdbx_strand_id
1 'polypeptide(L)'
;MKYLKYLFLVQAGFFLFAPAASAGDFEWIKELNIEVKGDSSGFKTRLTTRFKVGDVQLKAVFSNVDRPADAYMVLRLGELSNQPVEDVLREYKKSKGKGWGVVAKGLEIKPGSRAFHALKAGHDLKGGTDKGGGKNKERKGKGRGKK
;
A
#
# COMPACT_ATOMS: atom_id res chain seq x y z
N MET A 1 11.39 -52.73 27.89
CA MET A 1 12.02 -51.44 28.29
C MET A 1 13.19 -51.04 27.35
N LYS A 2 13.03 -51.06 26.02
CA LYS A 2 14.07 -50.55 25.08
C LYS A 2 13.53 -49.73 23.91
N TYR A 3 12.22 -49.57 23.79
CA TYR A 3 11.59 -48.81 22.70
C TYR A 3 11.15 -47.41 23.15
N LEU A 4 11.13 -47.16 24.47
CA LEU A 4 10.68 -45.89 25.05
C LEU A 4 11.70 -44.74 24.87
N LYS A 5 12.96 -45.04 24.50
CA LYS A 5 14.00 -44.03 24.24
C LYS A 5 14.00 -43.50 22.81
N TYR A 6 13.39 -44.23 21.86
CA TYR A 6 13.39 -43.83 20.45
C TYR A 6 12.16 -43.00 20.04
N LEU A 7 11.16 -42.91 20.92
CA LEU A 7 9.95 -42.13 20.65
C LEU A 7 10.16 -40.60 20.78
N PHE A 8 11.32 -40.16 21.30
CA PHE A 8 11.68 -38.76 21.48
C PHE A 8 12.62 -38.18 20.40
N LEU A 9 12.92 -38.92 19.33
CA LEU A 9 13.93 -38.52 18.34
C LEU A 9 13.37 -38.09 16.96
N VAL A 10 12.06 -37.85 16.84
CA VAL A 10 11.46 -37.43 15.55
C VAL A 10 10.68 -36.10 15.64
N GLN A 11 10.80 -35.38 16.76
CA GLN A 11 10.03 -34.15 17.00
C GLN A 11 10.92 -32.90 17.10
N ALA A 12 11.78 -32.69 16.12
CA ALA A 12 12.53 -31.43 16.00
C ALA A 12 12.77 -31.11 14.53
N GLY A 13 11.69 -30.76 13.83
CA GLY A 13 11.79 -30.45 12.40
C GLY A 13 10.56 -29.82 11.78
N PHE A 14 9.71 -29.15 12.56
CA PHE A 14 8.68 -28.26 11.99
C PHE A 14 9.13 -26.82 12.21
N PHE A 15 10.26 -26.47 11.56
CA PHE A 15 10.59 -25.06 11.36
C PHE A 15 9.50 -24.50 10.47
N LEU A 16 8.57 -23.76 11.08
CA LEU A 16 7.50 -23.04 10.40
C LEU A 16 8.16 -22.10 9.39
N PHE A 17 8.27 -22.54 8.14
CA PHE A 17 8.54 -21.65 7.02
C PHE A 17 7.29 -20.80 6.87
N ALA A 18 7.24 -19.69 7.61
CA ALA A 18 6.20 -18.71 7.44
C ALA A 18 6.27 -18.28 5.96
N PRO A 19 5.18 -18.43 5.18
CA PRO A 19 5.19 -17.95 3.82
C PRO A 19 5.54 -16.47 3.89
N ALA A 20 6.63 -16.09 3.21
CA ALA A 20 6.89 -14.70 2.91
C ALA A 20 5.74 -14.25 2.02
N ALA A 21 4.66 -13.76 2.65
CA ALA A 21 3.60 -13.10 1.94
C ALA A 21 4.26 -11.93 1.23
N SER A 22 4.48 -12.08 -0.08
CA SER A 22 4.78 -10.95 -0.93
C SER A 22 3.62 -10.00 -0.75
N ALA A 23 3.87 -8.87 -0.10
CA ALA A 23 2.90 -7.80 -0.04
C ALA A 23 2.82 -7.24 -1.45
N GLY A 24 2.07 -7.91 -2.33
CA GLY A 24 1.81 -7.45 -3.68
C GLY A 24 1.28 -6.02 -3.65
N ASP A 25 1.48 -5.31 -4.75
CA ASP A 25 0.88 -3.98 -4.92
C ASP A 25 -0.63 -4.02 -4.68
N PHE A 26 -1.19 -2.90 -4.25
CA PHE A 26 -2.64 -2.79 -4.15
C PHE A 26 -3.25 -2.95 -5.55
N GLU A 27 -4.23 -3.84 -5.70
CA GLU A 27 -4.79 -4.20 -7.00
C GLU A 27 -5.32 -2.98 -7.79
N TRP A 28 -5.86 -1.97 -7.10
CA TRP A 28 -6.35 -0.74 -7.71
C TRP A 28 -5.26 0.07 -8.44
N ILE A 29 -3.98 -0.13 -8.14
CA ILE A 29 -2.86 0.54 -8.81
C ILE A 29 -2.74 0.10 -10.27
N LYS A 30 -3.12 -1.15 -10.58
CA LYS A 30 -3.13 -1.66 -11.96
C LYS A 30 -4.17 -0.91 -12.78
N GLU A 31 -5.38 -0.76 -12.25
CA GLU A 31 -6.47 0.00 -12.87
C GLU A 31 -6.07 1.46 -13.08
N LEU A 32 -5.49 2.10 -12.05
CA LEU A 32 -5.05 3.48 -12.18
C LEU A 32 -4.01 3.64 -13.29
N ASN A 33 -3.03 2.73 -13.42
CA ASN A 33 -2.06 2.78 -14.53
C ASN A 33 -2.70 2.65 -15.92
N ILE A 34 -3.81 1.91 -16.04
CA ILE A 34 -4.56 1.82 -17.31
C ILE A 34 -5.24 3.16 -17.61
N GLU A 35 -5.89 3.76 -16.61
CA GLU A 35 -6.52 5.08 -16.74
C GLU A 35 -5.49 6.15 -17.16
N VAL A 36 -4.32 6.20 -16.51
CA VAL A 36 -3.28 7.20 -16.84
C VAL A 36 -2.75 7.05 -18.27
N LYS A 37 -2.72 5.82 -18.82
CA LYS A 37 -2.35 5.62 -20.23
C LYS A 37 -3.35 6.27 -21.19
N GLY A 38 -4.63 6.33 -20.82
CA GLY A 38 -5.67 6.98 -21.61
C GLY A 38 -5.70 8.51 -21.44
N ASP A 39 -5.34 9.03 -20.28
CA ASP A 39 -5.36 10.47 -19.96
C ASP A 39 -4.20 10.89 -19.03
N SER A 40 -2.98 10.94 -19.59
CA SER A 40 -1.78 11.32 -18.81
C SER A 40 -1.78 12.80 -18.41
N SER A 41 -2.38 13.68 -19.20
CA SER A 41 -2.43 15.12 -18.90
C SER A 41 -3.41 15.40 -17.77
N GLY A 42 -4.64 14.89 -17.88
CA GLY A 42 -5.63 15.04 -16.82
C GLY A 42 -5.20 14.36 -15.53
N PHE A 43 -4.49 13.22 -15.59
CA PHE A 43 -3.88 12.63 -14.39
C PHE A 43 -2.93 13.60 -13.67
N LYS A 44 -2.03 14.29 -14.40
CA LYS A 44 -1.13 15.29 -13.81
C LYS A 44 -1.89 16.45 -13.18
N THR A 45 -2.91 16.96 -13.86
CA THR A 45 -3.79 18.02 -13.33
C THR A 45 -4.51 17.56 -12.05
N ARG A 46 -4.98 16.31 -12.00
CA ARG A 46 -5.59 15.74 -10.79
C ARG A 46 -4.58 15.67 -9.64
N LEU A 47 -3.32 15.30 -9.91
CA LEU A 47 -2.26 15.26 -8.89
C LEU A 47 -1.91 16.65 -8.36
N THR A 48 -1.63 17.63 -9.22
CA THR A 48 -1.31 19.00 -8.79
C THR A 48 -2.45 19.60 -7.97
N THR A 49 -3.70 19.38 -8.40
CA THR A 49 -4.89 19.87 -7.70
C THR A 49 -5.10 19.18 -6.35
N ARG A 50 -5.03 17.85 -6.28
CA ARG A 50 -5.33 17.09 -5.05
C ARG A 50 -4.28 17.29 -3.97
N PHE A 51 -3.00 17.28 -4.35
CA PHE A 51 -1.89 17.39 -3.40
C PHE A 51 -1.37 18.82 -3.24
N LYS A 52 -1.91 19.78 -4.00
CA LYS A 52 -1.46 21.18 -4.02
C LYS A 52 0.04 21.30 -4.29
N VAL A 53 0.55 20.47 -5.20
CA VAL A 53 1.96 20.43 -5.61
C VAL A 53 2.16 21.16 -6.93
N GLY A 54 3.25 21.91 -7.04
CA GLY A 54 3.62 22.60 -8.28
C GLY A 54 4.22 21.67 -9.32
N ASP A 55 4.24 22.12 -10.58
CA ASP A 55 4.73 21.31 -11.73
C ASP A 55 6.19 20.86 -11.58
N VAL A 56 7.04 21.68 -10.97
CA VAL A 56 8.46 21.35 -10.75
C VAL A 56 8.60 20.14 -9.83
N GLN A 57 7.90 20.14 -8.69
CA GLN A 57 7.91 19.01 -7.76
C GLN A 57 7.26 17.78 -8.39
N LEU A 58 6.15 17.95 -9.10
CA LEU A 58 5.48 16.84 -9.77
C LEU A 58 6.38 16.20 -10.84
N LYS A 59 7.08 17.01 -11.65
CA LYS A 59 8.07 16.54 -12.62
C LYS A 59 9.21 15.78 -11.94
N ALA A 60 9.70 16.26 -10.80
CA ALA A 60 10.74 15.57 -10.03
C ALA A 60 10.27 14.18 -9.54
N VAL A 61 9.02 14.08 -9.07
CA VAL A 61 8.42 12.78 -8.70
C VAL A 61 8.36 11.85 -9.92
N PHE A 62 7.81 12.31 -11.04
CA PHE A 62 7.72 11.49 -12.26
C PHE A 62 9.08 10.99 -12.77
N SER A 63 10.14 11.78 -12.63
CA SER A 63 11.50 11.37 -12.99
C SER A 63 12.11 10.32 -12.06
N ASN A 64 11.50 10.04 -10.91
CA ASN A 64 12.04 9.12 -9.89
C ASN A 64 11.18 7.87 -9.67
N VAL A 65 10.06 7.71 -10.38
CA VAL A 65 9.16 6.57 -10.25
C VAL A 65 9.07 5.77 -11.55
N ASP A 66 8.80 4.46 -11.45
CA ASP A 66 8.80 3.57 -12.61
C ASP A 66 7.48 3.61 -13.39
N ARG A 67 6.34 3.82 -12.70
CA ARG A 67 5.01 3.89 -13.33
C ARG A 67 4.28 5.17 -12.96
N PRO A 68 3.36 5.67 -13.80
CA PRO A 68 2.63 6.90 -13.48
C PRO A 68 1.82 6.84 -12.18
N ALA A 69 1.17 5.70 -11.88
CA ALA A 69 0.42 5.55 -10.62
C ALA A 69 1.34 5.54 -9.37
N ASP A 70 2.63 5.25 -9.54
CA ASP A 70 3.60 5.31 -8.45
C ASP A 70 3.83 6.76 -7.99
N ALA A 71 3.65 7.75 -8.89
CA ALA A 71 3.68 9.16 -8.51
C ALA A 71 2.56 9.53 -7.53
N TYR A 72 1.34 8.99 -7.75
CA TYR A 72 0.24 9.14 -6.79
C TYR A 72 0.63 8.53 -5.44
N MET A 73 1.20 7.32 -5.44
CA MET A 73 1.56 6.62 -4.22
C MET A 73 2.63 7.37 -3.42
N VAL A 74 3.63 7.95 -4.08
CA VAL A 74 4.65 8.78 -3.43
C VAL A 74 4.01 9.99 -2.73
N LEU A 75 3.17 10.74 -3.44
CA LEU A 75 2.49 11.92 -2.88
C LEU A 75 1.54 11.54 -1.73
N ARG A 76 0.77 10.47 -1.90
CA ARG A 76 -0.18 9.99 -0.89
C ARG A 76 0.50 9.47 0.36
N LEU A 77 1.63 8.77 0.22
CA LEU A 77 2.40 8.32 1.36
C LEU A 77 3.00 9.50 2.12
N GLY A 78 3.55 10.50 1.42
CA GLY A 78 4.05 11.73 2.05
C GLY A 78 2.97 12.44 2.87
N GLU A 79 1.76 12.58 2.32
CA GLU A 79 0.60 13.13 3.03
C GLU A 79 0.23 12.31 4.28
N LEU A 80 0.18 10.98 4.17
CA LEU A 80 -0.25 10.11 5.27
C LEU A 80 0.81 9.91 6.36
N SER A 81 2.09 9.90 6.02
CA SER A 81 3.19 9.79 6.97
C SER A 81 3.68 11.15 7.47
N ASN A 82 3.18 12.25 6.90
CA ASN A 82 3.68 13.61 7.13
C ASN A 82 5.19 13.72 6.90
N GLN A 83 5.68 13.07 5.85
CA GLN A 83 7.10 13.05 5.47
C GLN A 83 7.30 13.83 4.16
N PRO A 84 8.46 14.49 3.98
CA PRO A 84 8.85 15.07 2.71
C PRO A 84 8.83 14.05 1.56
N VAL A 85 8.49 14.52 0.36
CA VAL A 85 8.41 13.69 -0.85
C VAL A 85 9.74 12.99 -1.14
N GLU A 86 10.85 13.64 -0.84
CA GLU A 86 12.22 13.14 -1.00
C GLU A 86 12.48 11.92 -0.11
N ASP A 87 11.95 11.93 1.11
CA ASP A 87 12.06 10.81 2.06
C ASP A 87 11.24 9.61 1.60
N VAL A 88 10.06 9.86 1.05
CA VAL A 88 9.21 8.84 0.44
C VAL A 88 9.89 8.23 -0.78
N LEU A 89 10.50 9.04 -1.65
CA LEU A 89 11.24 8.57 -2.82
C LEU A 89 12.46 7.74 -2.44
N ARG A 90 13.16 8.11 -1.36
CA ARG A 90 14.27 7.31 -0.83
C ARG A 90 13.80 5.94 -0.34
N GLU A 91 12.70 5.89 0.41
CA GLU A 91 12.15 4.62 0.89
C GLU A 91 11.58 3.78 -0.28
N TYR A 92 10.94 4.41 -1.27
CA TYR A 92 10.51 3.76 -2.52
C TYR A 92 11.67 3.05 -3.22
N LYS A 93 12.80 3.74 -3.42
CA LYS A 93 14.00 3.16 -4.06
C LYS A 93 14.58 2.01 -3.25
N LYS A 94 14.67 2.16 -1.92
CA LYS A 94 15.18 1.12 -1.00
C LYS A 94 14.28 -0.13 -0.94
N SER A 95 12.99 0.05 -1.18
CA SER A 95 11.97 -1.01 -1.13
C SER A 95 11.45 -1.41 -2.51
N LYS A 96 12.21 -1.10 -3.58
CA LYS A 96 11.85 -1.43 -4.97
C LYS A 96 11.54 -2.92 -5.12
N GLY A 97 10.42 -3.23 -5.78
CA GLY A 97 9.95 -4.60 -6.01
C GLY A 97 9.32 -5.31 -4.80
N LYS A 98 9.28 -4.68 -3.61
CA LYS A 98 8.69 -5.27 -2.38
C LYS A 98 7.22 -4.91 -2.16
N GLY A 99 6.69 -4.05 -3.03
CA GLY A 99 5.31 -3.57 -3.01
C GLY A 99 5.04 -2.43 -2.04
N TRP A 100 3.96 -1.71 -2.29
CA TRP A 100 3.61 -0.47 -1.58
C TRP A 100 3.34 -0.64 -0.09
N GLY A 101 2.90 -1.82 0.34
CA GLY A 101 2.72 -2.12 1.77
C GLY A 101 4.03 -2.06 2.56
N VAL A 102 5.16 -2.43 1.93
CA VAL A 102 6.48 -2.38 2.55
C VAL A 102 7.00 -0.94 2.63
N VAL A 103 6.82 -0.16 1.56
CA VAL A 103 7.17 1.27 1.55
C VAL A 103 6.39 2.01 2.65
N ALA A 104 5.08 1.77 2.76
CA ALA A 104 4.25 2.35 3.80
C ALA A 104 4.75 2.02 5.20
N LYS A 105 5.13 0.76 5.45
CA LYS A 105 5.72 0.34 6.73
C LYS A 105 7.04 1.05 7.02
N GLY A 106 7.89 1.25 6.01
CA GLY A 106 9.14 2.02 6.12
C GLY A 106 8.94 3.49 6.49
N LEU A 107 7.78 4.05 6.15
CA LEU A 107 7.34 5.41 6.50
C LEU A 107 6.44 5.43 7.74
N GLU A 108 6.57 4.43 8.61
CA GLU A 108 5.85 4.31 9.89
C GLU A 108 4.32 4.16 9.79
N ILE A 109 3.79 3.95 8.57
CA ILE A 109 2.38 3.61 8.36
C ILE A 109 2.19 2.11 8.65
N LYS A 110 1.85 1.83 9.92
CA LYS A 110 1.70 0.45 10.41
C LYS A 110 0.56 -0.29 9.70
N PRO A 111 0.74 -1.57 9.31
CA PRO A 111 -0.36 -2.41 8.86
C PRO A 111 -1.50 -2.43 9.89
N GLY A 112 -2.74 -2.23 9.41
CA GLY A 112 -3.93 -2.15 10.27
C GLY A 112 -4.22 -0.76 10.84
N SER A 113 -3.34 0.23 10.66
CA SER A 113 -3.66 1.62 10.97
C SER A 113 -4.73 2.18 10.03
N ARG A 114 -5.39 3.26 10.45
CA ARG A 114 -6.36 3.98 9.61
C ARG A 114 -5.73 4.43 8.28
N ALA A 115 -4.49 4.91 8.31
CA ALA A 115 -3.74 5.31 7.11
C ALA A 115 -3.48 4.12 6.17
N PHE A 116 -3.06 2.97 6.71
CA PHE A 116 -2.87 1.76 5.90
C PHE A 116 -4.18 1.24 5.30
N HIS A 117 -5.28 1.32 6.06
CA HIS A 117 -6.61 0.99 5.53
C HIS A 117 -7.05 1.93 4.42
N ALA A 118 -6.76 3.23 4.53
CA ALA A 118 -7.03 4.21 3.47
C ALA A 118 -6.24 3.87 2.20
N LEU A 119 -4.96 3.52 2.31
CA LEU A 119 -4.14 3.09 1.15
C LEU A 119 -4.70 1.85 0.45
N LYS A 120 -5.21 0.88 1.22
CA LYS A 120 -5.85 -0.32 0.65
C LYS A 120 -7.19 -0.03 -0.02
N ALA A 121 -7.89 1.02 0.40
CA ALA A 121 -9.24 1.31 -0.08
C ALA A 121 -9.24 1.84 -1.53
N GLY A 122 -8.18 2.50 -1.96
CA GLY A 122 -8.09 3.06 -3.31
C GLY A 122 -7.35 4.40 -3.36
N HIS A 123 -7.45 5.05 -4.53
CA HIS A 123 -7.08 6.45 -4.69
C HIS A 123 -8.28 7.39 -4.52
N ASP A 124 -8.00 8.64 -4.18
CA ASP A 124 -8.96 9.72 -3.99
C ASP A 124 -8.85 10.82 -5.07
N LEU A 125 -8.27 10.50 -6.23
CA LEU A 125 -8.29 11.36 -7.42
C LEU A 125 -9.70 11.42 -8.01
N LYS A 126 -10.34 12.58 -7.91
CA LYS A 126 -11.65 12.85 -8.53
C LYS A 126 -11.48 13.11 -10.03
N GLY A 127 -12.24 12.43 -10.89
CA GLY A 127 -12.29 12.73 -12.34
C GLY A 127 -11.86 11.61 -13.31
N GLY A 128 -11.80 10.36 -12.85
CA GLY A 128 -11.72 9.16 -13.68
C GLY A 128 -12.86 8.23 -13.28
N THR A 129 -13.53 7.60 -14.25
CA THR A 129 -14.76 6.80 -14.12
C THR A 129 -15.02 6.27 -12.71
N ASP A 130 -15.90 6.94 -11.96
CA ASP A 130 -16.27 6.58 -10.59
C ASP A 130 -16.82 5.14 -10.53
N LYS A 131 -15.93 4.17 -10.26
CA LYS A 131 -16.28 2.81 -9.83
C LYS A 131 -15.50 2.37 -8.59
N GLY A 132 -14.99 3.31 -7.82
CA GLY A 132 -14.43 3.09 -6.48
C GLY A 132 -15.49 3.03 -5.39
N GLY A 133 -16.55 2.23 -5.58
CA GLY A 133 -17.57 1.99 -4.57
C GLY A 133 -17.00 1.18 -3.40
N GLY A 134 -16.35 1.86 -2.46
CA GLY A 134 -15.94 1.29 -1.19
C GLY A 134 -17.15 0.68 -0.49
N LYS A 135 -17.27 -0.65 -0.51
CA LYS A 135 -18.21 -1.39 0.33
C LYS A 135 -17.85 -1.10 1.78
N ASN A 136 -18.57 -0.15 2.37
CA ASN A 136 -18.60 0.06 3.80
C ASN A 136 -19.13 -1.23 4.44
N LYS A 137 -18.24 -2.12 4.89
CA LYS A 137 -18.61 -3.23 5.77
C LYS A 137 -18.87 -2.64 7.15
N GLU A 138 -20.10 -2.17 7.30
CA GLU A 138 -20.74 -1.86 8.57
C GLU A 138 -20.51 -3.03 9.53
N ARG A 139 -19.64 -2.83 10.52
CA ARG A 139 -19.43 -3.78 11.61
C ARG A 139 -20.64 -3.67 12.54
N LYS A 140 -21.69 -4.45 12.26
CA LYS A 140 -22.81 -4.65 13.18
C LYS A 140 -22.26 -5.21 14.50
N GLY A 141 -22.32 -4.39 15.54
CA GLY A 141 -21.84 -4.69 16.88
C GLY A 141 -22.49 -5.96 17.42
N LYS A 142 -21.66 -6.91 17.83
CA LYS A 142 -22.10 -8.13 18.52
C LYS A 142 -22.39 -7.75 19.99
N GLY A 143 -23.60 -7.28 20.24
CA GLY A 143 -24.12 -7.06 21.59
C GLY A 143 -24.17 -8.40 22.33
N ARG A 144 -23.26 -8.60 23.28
CA ARG A 144 -23.36 -9.63 24.31
C ARG A 144 -24.41 -9.18 25.32
N GLY A 145 -25.65 -9.66 25.17
CA GLY A 145 -26.65 -9.64 26.23
C GLY A 145 -26.38 -10.81 27.18
N LYS A 146 -25.80 -10.51 28.33
CA LYS A 146 -25.73 -11.40 29.51
C LYS A 146 -26.79 -10.88 30.47
N LYS A 147 -27.84 -11.66 30.72
CA LYS A 147 -28.58 -11.86 31.99
C LYS A 147 -29.90 -12.54 31.69
#